data_AF-A0A960TA54-F1
#
_entry.id   AF-A0A960TA54-F1
#
_cell.length_a   1.000
_cell.length_b   1.000
_cell.length_c   1.000
_cell.angle_alpha   90.00
_cell.angle_beta   90.00
_cell.angle_gamma   90.00
#
_symmetry.space_group_name_H-M   'P 1'
#
loop_
_entity.id
_entity.type
_entity.pdbx_description
1 polymer ?
#
loop_
_entity_poly.entity_id
_entity_poly.type
_entity_poly.pdbx_seq_one_letter_code
_entity_poly.pdbx_strand_id
1 'polypeptide(L)'
;MLYLIDASVYIFRAFFSLPDSIRDNRGQSANVIYGFADFLIRFRKESGAVRGALCFDESLTTSFRNEIDPHYKANRPEAPEDLKRQMQACKDIGRFMGFPVYASPRYEADDLIGSLAQQHRHWTAGPICIVSTDKDLLQVLTPGDEFWNFGKNDRFETAGVQERMGVAASQMADLLAITGDAVDNIPGLPGIGGTTAAKLLQHYGSLDALLSNLDSLEKNSEIRGAPRFKSIIEQNLDVLERSRKLTAIVTDLKVEKNSKNLELKAPDMEKLKEYFDDLGIGARLLGRLNSESGGGTGRESGRRRENKGKENASGKIKQNQRAGKGAAKRDPEVDSRGKASPGGQKQLPGQTIQRKPRGPKNMKRSESQDSFVEYVEDLFSGLGQVSARKMFGGYGIYQRQRMFALIAYDRLYMKVDDVLIPEYEREGSEPFIYESEGRKPIQMSYWSLPEDAMESPALAQQWALKSVEAAIRSATKKKPAKKSKATAGKKSA
;
A
#
# COMPACT_ATOMS: atom_id res chain seq x y z
N MET A 1 -16.79 -11.97 8.94
CA MET A 1 -15.45 -11.40 8.73
C MET A 1 -14.55 -11.81 9.89
N LEU A 2 -13.44 -12.46 9.60
CA LEU A 2 -12.33 -12.71 10.52
C LEU A 2 -11.18 -11.74 10.19
N TYR A 3 -10.61 -11.07 11.19
CA TYR A 3 -9.45 -10.20 10.99
C TYR A 3 -8.14 -10.93 11.29
N LEU A 4 -7.28 -11.10 10.30
CA LEU A 4 -5.97 -11.72 10.43
C LEU A 4 -4.91 -10.63 10.39
N ILE A 5 -4.24 -10.40 11.52
CA ILE A 5 -3.35 -9.26 11.70
C ILE A 5 -1.92 -9.76 11.71
N ASP A 6 -1.13 -9.24 10.78
CA ASP A 6 0.32 -9.33 10.79
C ASP A 6 0.86 -8.38 11.86
N ALA A 7 1.21 -8.93 13.03
CA ALA A 7 1.68 -8.13 14.15
C ALA A 7 3.09 -7.59 13.90
N SER A 8 3.92 -8.32 13.14
CA SER A 8 5.32 -7.99 12.90
C SER A 8 5.46 -6.62 12.23
N VAL A 9 4.67 -6.34 11.19
CA VAL A 9 4.69 -5.04 10.50
C VAL A 9 4.42 -3.87 11.45
N TYR A 10 3.48 -4.00 12.38
CA TYR A 10 3.15 -2.92 13.32
C TYR A 10 4.21 -2.75 14.42
N ILE A 11 4.87 -3.83 14.83
CA ILE A 11 6.00 -3.82 15.77
C ILE A 11 7.19 -3.08 15.15
N PHE A 12 7.61 -3.48 13.94
CA PHE A 12 8.73 -2.82 13.25
C PHE A 12 8.42 -1.36 12.94
N ARG A 13 7.17 -1.07 12.53
CA ARG A 13 6.74 0.32 12.35
C ARG A 13 6.90 1.13 13.64
N ALA A 14 6.47 0.61 14.79
CA ALA A 14 6.65 1.29 16.07
C ALA A 14 8.14 1.47 16.42
N PHE A 15 8.97 0.46 16.15
CA PHE A 15 10.41 0.51 16.40
C PHE A 15 11.11 1.63 15.62
N PHE A 16 10.81 1.79 14.33
CA PHE A 16 11.45 2.79 13.48
C PHE A 16 10.82 4.19 13.55
N SER A 17 9.53 4.30 13.91
CA SER A 17 8.81 5.59 13.88
C SER A 17 8.68 6.28 15.23
N LEU A 18 8.78 5.56 16.35
CA LEU A 18 8.65 6.14 17.68
C LEU A 18 10.01 6.32 18.36
N PRO A 19 10.22 7.43 19.09
CA PRO A 19 11.50 7.70 19.72
C PRO A 19 11.77 6.72 20.87
N ASP A 20 13.02 6.27 20.99
CA ASP A 20 13.54 5.43 22.08
C ASP A 20 13.60 6.15 23.45
N SER A 21 13.22 7.43 23.48
CA SER A 21 13.02 8.20 24.72
C SER A 21 11.78 7.79 25.50
N ILE A 22 10.86 7.03 24.88
CA ILE A 22 9.79 6.34 25.60
C ILE A 22 10.46 5.17 26.34
N ARG A 23 10.62 5.29 27.65
CA ARG A 23 11.32 4.31 28.49
C ARG A 23 10.44 3.80 29.62
N ASP A 24 10.71 2.58 30.06
CA ASP A 24 10.07 2.00 31.24
C ASP A 24 10.72 2.47 32.56
N ASN A 25 10.13 2.08 33.69
CA ASN A 25 10.63 2.38 35.04
C ASN A 25 12.05 1.88 35.31
N ARG A 26 12.57 0.93 34.50
CA ARG A 26 13.94 0.41 34.59
C ARG A 26 14.89 1.12 33.63
N GLY A 27 14.41 2.14 32.91
CA GLY A 27 15.17 2.90 31.93
C GLY A 27 15.36 2.19 30.59
N GLN A 28 14.70 1.06 30.33
CA GLN A 28 14.79 0.35 29.05
C GLN A 28 13.79 0.95 28.05
N SER A 29 14.02 0.82 26.74
CA SER A 29 13.10 1.39 25.74
C SER A 29 11.75 0.71 25.78
N ALA A 30 10.66 1.45 25.62
CA ALA A 30 9.30 0.90 25.61
C ALA A 30 8.46 1.46 24.46
N ASN A 31 9.12 2.04 23.46
CA ASN A 31 8.51 2.66 22.29
C ASN A 31 7.67 1.66 21.47
N VAL A 32 8.15 0.43 21.28
CA VAL A 32 7.44 -0.62 20.54
C VAL A 32 6.24 -1.12 21.31
N ILE A 33 6.39 -1.36 22.63
CA ILE A 33 5.29 -1.80 23.51
C ILE A 33 4.16 -0.77 23.46
N TYR A 34 4.49 0.52 23.63
CA TYR A 34 3.51 1.61 23.59
C TYR A 34 2.84 1.73 22.22
N GLY A 35 3.63 1.72 21.14
CA GLY A 35 3.12 1.85 19.77
C GLY A 35 2.20 0.71 19.35
N PHE A 36 2.57 -0.53 19.70
CA PHE A 36 1.74 -1.70 19.41
C PHE A 36 0.44 -1.72 20.21
N ALA A 37 0.49 -1.36 21.50
CA ALA A 37 -0.71 -1.21 22.32
C ALA A 37 -1.65 -0.12 21.76
N ASP A 38 -1.13 1.04 21.37
CA ASP A 38 -1.93 2.08 20.71
C ASP A 38 -2.58 1.59 19.42
N PHE A 39 -1.84 0.84 18.60
CA PHE A 39 -2.39 0.21 17.39
C PHE A 39 -3.57 -0.71 17.73
N LEU A 40 -3.43 -1.63 18.68
CA LEU A 40 -4.52 -2.56 19.02
C LEU A 40 -5.76 -1.85 19.57
N ILE A 41 -5.58 -0.78 20.35
CA ILE A 41 -6.68 0.04 20.86
C ILE A 41 -7.44 0.69 19.69
N ARG A 42 -6.72 1.34 18.77
CA ARG A 42 -7.33 1.95 17.58
C ARG A 42 -7.99 0.91 16.69
N PHE A 43 -7.31 -0.21 16.45
CA PHE A 43 -7.84 -1.30 15.63
C PHE A 43 -9.16 -1.82 16.19
N ARG A 44 -9.24 -2.12 17.50
CA ARG A 44 -10.49 -2.58 18.13
C ARG A 44 -11.63 -1.58 17.95
N LYS A 45 -11.33 -0.30 18.13
CA LYS A 45 -12.31 0.78 18.00
C LYS A 45 -12.83 0.92 16.56
N GLU A 46 -11.92 0.96 15.60
CA GLU A 46 -12.23 1.27 14.19
C GLU A 46 -12.82 0.06 13.45
N SER A 47 -12.34 -1.15 13.76
CA SER A 47 -12.78 -2.37 13.07
C SER A 47 -14.12 -2.92 13.56
N GLY A 48 -14.49 -2.68 14.82
CA GLY A 48 -15.61 -3.37 15.48
C GLY A 48 -15.47 -4.90 15.49
N ALA A 49 -14.23 -5.41 15.38
CA ALA A 49 -13.97 -6.83 15.21
C ALA A 49 -14.50 -7.67 16.40
N VAL A 50 -15.22 -8.74 16.06
CA VAL A 50 -15.65 -9.79 17.02
C VAL A 50 -14.81 -11.06 16.92
N ARG A 51 -14.09 -11.22 15.80
CA ARG A 51 -13.15 -12.32 15.55
C ARG A 51 -11.85 -11.78 15.00
N GLY A 52 -10.73 -12.31 15.48
CA GLY A 52 -9.43 -11.97 14.95
C GLY A 52 -8.30 -12.83 15.51
N ALA A 53 -7.12 -12.70 14.91
CA ALA A 53 -5.90 -13.34 15.35
C ALA A 53 -4.70 -12.43 15.09
N LEU A 54 -3.77 -12.40 16.04
CA LEU A 54 -2.46 -11.78 15.87
C LEU A 54 -1.44 -12.86 15.52
N CYS A 55 -0.75 -12.72 14.39
CA CYS A 55 0.32 -13.61 13.97
C CYS A 55 1.66 -12.87 14.07
N PHE A 56 2.65 -13.51 14.68
CA PHE A 56 3.97 -12.95 14.92
C PHE A 56 5.03 -13.85 14.30
N ASP A 57 6.10 -13.22 13.78
CA ASP A 57 7.34 -13.93 13.51
C ASP A 57 8.06 -14.22 14.82
N GLU A 58 8.41 -15.50 15.03
CA GLU A 58 9.21 -15.92 16.18
C GLU A 58 10.70 -15.89 15.87
N SER A 59 11.07 -16.28 14.65
CA SER A 59 12.45 -16.32 14.18
C SER A 59 12.60 -15.48 12.92
N LEU A 60 13.61 -14.61 12.92
CA LEU A 60 13.97 -13.80 11.76
C LEU A 60 15.02 -14.49 10.87
N THR A 61 15.59 -15.63 11.29
CA THR A 61 16.76 -16.25 10.65
C THR A 61 16.70 -17.78 10.53
N THR A 62 15.66 -18.44 11.07
CA THR A 62 15.57 -19.91 11.12
C THR A 62 14.22 -20.45 10.69
N SER A 63 13.54 -19.80 9.74
CA SER A 63 12.30 -20.35 9.18
C SER A 63 12.60 -21.56 8.29
N PHE A 64 11.57 -22.36 7.96
CA PHE A 64 11.72 -23.48 7.03
C PHE A 64 12.24 -23.02 5.65
N ARG A 65 12.06 -21.75 5.28
CA ARG A 65 12.60 -21.18 4.04
C ARG A 65 14.13 -21.12 4.05
N ASN A 66 14.75 -20.99 5.22
CA ASN A 66 16.22 -21.05 5.34
C ASN A 66 16.77 -22.46 5.07
N GLU A 67 15.95 -23.52 5.19
CA GLU A 67 16.31 -24.88 4.74
C GLU A 67 16.28 -25.00 3.20
N ILE A 68 15.48 -24.15 2.53
CA ILE A 68 15.36 -24.10 1.06
C ILE A 68 16.48 -23.26 0.46
N ASP A 69 16.74 -22.08 1.03
CA ASP A 69 17.84 -21.20 0.66
C ASP A 69 18.44 -20.52 1.90
N PRO A 70 19.70 -20.83 2.27
CA PRO A 70 20.38 -20.18 3.39
C PRO A 70 20.53 -18.65 3.24
N HIS A 71 20.42 -18.11 2.02
CA HIS A 71 20.50 -16.68 1.78
C HIS A 71 19.17 -15.95 1.95
N TYR A 72 18.05 -16.67 2.12
CA TYR A 72 16.74 -16.07 2.33
C TYR A 72 16.75 -15.14 3.55
N LYS A 73 16.35 -13.87 3.36
CA LYS A 73 16.37 -12.80 4.37
C LYS A 73 17.75 -12.54 5.00
N ALA A 74 18.85 -13.08 4.47
CA ALA A 74 20.19 -12.96 5.06
C ALA A 74 20.76 -11.53 5.04
N ASN A 75 20.18 -10.65 4.23
CA ASN A 75 20.49 -9.22 4.19
C ASN A 75 19.80 -8.41 5.31
N ARG A 76 18.87 -9.01 6.06
CA ARG A 76 18.19 -8.35 7.17
C ARG A 76 19.09 -8.39 8.43
N PRO A 77 19.33 -7.26 9.11
CA PRO A 77 20.12 -7.26 10.34
C PRO A 77 19.40 -8.03 11.45
N GLU A 78 20.16 -8.67 12.34
CA GLU A 78 19.58 -9.28 13.53
C GLU A 78 18.85 -8.23 14.39
N ALA A 79 17.67 -8.59 14.89
CA ALA A 79 16.93 -7.75 15.81
C ALA A 79 17.76 -7.52 17.10
N PRO A 80 17.96 -6.26 17.53
CA PRO A 80 18.62 -5.98 18.81
C PRO A 80 17.90 -6.65 19.98
N GLU A 81 18.63 -7.03 21.02
CA GLU A 81 18.06 -7.70 22.20
C GLU A 81 16.91 -6.92 22.86
N ASP A 82 16.99 -5.59 22.85
CA ASP A 82 15.90 -4.74 23.35
C ASP A 82 14.62 -4.89 22.50
N LEU A 83 14.74 -5.02 21.17
CA LEU A 83 13.59 -5.26 20.30
C LEU A 83 13.00 -6.64 20.57
N LYS A 84 13.82 -7.69 20.74
CA LYS A 84 13.34 -9.05 21.08
C LYS A 84 12.53 -9.05 22.39
N ARG A 85 13.01 -8.34 23.42
CA ARG A 85 12.27 -8.15 24.68
C ARG A 85 10.93 -7.46 24.44
N GLN A 86 10.91 -6.37 23.67
CA GLN A 86 9.66 -5.65 23.38
C GLN A 86 8.69 -6.47 22.52
N MET A 87 9.17 -7.33 21.60
CA MET A 87 8.33 -8.25 20.83
C MET A 87 7.61 -9.25 21.72
N GLN A 88 8.30 -9.80 22.74
CA GLN A 88 7.66 -10.69 23.71
C GLN A 88 6.57 -9.95 24.50
N ALA A 89 6.84 -8.72 24.94
CA ALA A 89 5.85 -7.87 25.58
C ALA A 89 4.63 -7.58 24.68
N CYS A 90 4.82 -7.41 23.37
CA CYS A 90 3.71 -7.24 22.42
C CYS A 90 2.80 -8.46 22.35
N LYS A 91 3.33 -9.69 22.45
CA LYS A 91 2.51 -10.91 22.53
C LYS A 91 1.65 -10.93 23.80
N ASP A 92 2.22 -10.53 24.94
CA ASP A 92 1.48 -10.45 26.21
C ASP A 92 0.39 -9.39 26.18
N ILE A 93 0.69 -8.19 25.66
CA ILE A 93 -0.30 -7.15 25.41
C ILE A 93 -1.42 -7.66 24.49
N GLY A 94 -1.10 -8.38 23.40
CA GLY A 94 -2.09 -8.98 22.51
C GLY A 94 -3.07 -9.89 23.26
N ARG A 95 -2.55 -10.77 24.13
CA ARG A 95 -3.37 -11.66 24.97
C ARG A 95 -4.23 -10.87 25.97
N PHE A 96 -3.67 -9.87 26.64
CA PHE A 96 -4.41 -9.04 27.59
C PHE A 96 -5.49 -8.20 26.90
N MET A 97 -5.29 -7.81 25.64
CA MET A 97 -6.28 -7.12 24.81
C MET A 97 -7.37 -8.06 24.27
N GLY A 98 -7.31 -9.36 24.62
CA GLY A 98 -8.29 -10.38 24.30
C GLY A 98 -8.12 -11.01 22.93
N PHE A 99 -6.95 -10.87 22.30
CA PHE A 99 -6.66 -11.51 21.01
C PHE A 99 -6.09 -12.92 21.20
N PRO A 100 -6.50 -13.88 20.36
CA PRO A 100 -5.72 -15.07 20.04
C PRO A 100 -4.37 -14.66 19.43
N VAL A 101 -3.28 -15.23 19.95
CA VAL A 101 -1.91 -14.92 19.54
C VAL A 101 -1.22 -16.19 19.06
N TYR A 102 -0.71 -16.15 17.83
CA TYR A 102 -0.01 -17.27 17.20
C TYR A 102 1.40 -16.85 16.78
N ALA A 103 2.35 -17.76 16.99
CA ALA A 103 3.73 -17.66 16.55
C ALA A 103 4.26 -19.08 16.35
N SER A 104 5.25 -19.23 15.48
CA SER A 104 5.85 -20.53 15.19
C SER A 104 7.37 -20.39 15.08
N PRO A 105 8.16 -21.29 15.70
CA PRO A 105 9.61 -21.28 15.56
C PRO A 105 10.07 -21.72 14.16
N ARG A 106 9.19 -22.32 13.36
CA ARG A 106 9.49 -22.90 12.03
C ARG A 106 8.83 -22.15 10.87
N TYR A 107 7.66 -21.55 11.11
CA TYR A 107 6.84 -20.92 10.08
C TYR A 107 6.66 -19.45 10.39
N GLU A 108 6.56 -18.63 9.35
CA GLU A 108 6.46 -17.17 9.48
C GLU A 108 5.02 -16.74 9.77
N ALA A 109 4.83 -15.49 10.18
CA ALA A 109 3.51 -14.93 10.44
C ALA A 109 2.59 -15.10 9.22
N ASP A 110 3.13 -14.96 8.02
CA ASP A 110 2.40 -15.08 6.77
C ASP A 110 1.82 -16.47 6.54
N ASP A 111 2.58 -17.52 6.90
CA ASP A 111 2.14 -18.91 6.81
C ASP A 111 1.02 -19.22 7.83
N LEU A 112 1.11 -18.61 9.01
CA LEU A 112 0.05 -18.71 10.02
C LEU A 112 -1.22 -18.00 9.55
N ILE A 113 -1.10 -16.81 8.94
CA ILE A 113 -2.22 -16.06 8.36
C ILE A 113 -2.86 -16.85 7.22
N GLY A 114 -2.06 -17.33 6.26
CA GLY A 114 -2.51 -18.13 5.13
C GLY A 114 -3.27 -19.37 5.58
N SER A 115 -2.75 -20.05 6.61
CA SER A 115 -3.37 -21.26 7.14
C SER A 115 -4.64 -20.98 7.94
N LEU A 116 -4.64 -19.97 8.82
CA LEU A 116 -5.86 -19.56 9.54
C LEU A 116 -6.95 -19.07 8.59
N ALA A 117 -6.59 -18.41 7.49
CA ALA A 117 -7.52 -18.00 6.44
C ALA A 117 -8.24 -19.22 5.84
N GLN A 118 -7.48 -20.23 5.42
CA GLN A 118 -8.05 -21.46 4.86
C GLN A 118 -8.91 -22.21 5.88
N GLN A 119 -8.45 -22.34 7.13
CA GLN A 119 -9.21 -22.97 8.20
C GLN A 119 -10.53 -22.23 8.48
N HIS A 120 -10.52 -20.90 8.54
CA HIS A 120 -11.72 -20.10 8.75
C HIS A 120 -12.76 -20.27 7.63
N ARG A 121 -12.31 -20.21 6.38
CA ARG A 121 -13.16 -20.42 5.21
C ARG A 121 -13.78 -21.82 5.24
N HIS A 122 -12.98 -22.84 5.59
CA HIS A 122 -13.47 -24.21 5.73
C HIS A 122 -14.56 -24.35 6.81
N TRP A 123 -14.40 -23.72 7.97
CA TRP A 123 -15.37 -23.84 9.06
C TRP A 123 -16.64 -23.02 8.89
N THR A 124 -16.57 -21.89 8.19
CA THR A 124 -17.64 -20.88 8.24
C THR A 124 -18.14 -20.40 6.88
N ALA A 125 -17.43 -20.70 5.80
CA ALA A 125 -17.61 -20.05 4.48
C ALA A 125 -17.60 -18.51 4.54
N GLY A 126 -17.04 -17.93 5.60
CA GLY A 126 -17.00 -16.50 5.86
C GLY A 126 -15.75 -15.84 5.28
N PRO A 127 -15.84 -14.54 4.92
CA PRO A 127 -14.70 -13.79 4.40
C PRO A 127 -13.71 -13.44 5.51
N ILE A 128 -12.48 -13.15 5.10
CA ILE A 128 -11.41 -12.63 5.94
C ILE A 128 -11.04 -11.20 5.54
N CYS A 129 -10.44 -10.48 6.49
CA CYS A 129 -9.72 -9.24 6.25
C CYS A 129 -8.29 -9.40 6.76
N ILE A 130 -7.31 -9.34 5.85
CA ILE A 130 -5.90 -9.33 6.21
C ILE A 130 -5.50 -7.90 6.54
N VAL A 131 -4.88 -7.70 7.70
CA VAL A 131 -4.44 -6.40 8.20
C VAL A 131 -2.92 -6.40 8.22
N SER A 132 -2.33 -5.90 7.13
CA SER A 132 -0.88 -5.82 6.92
C SER A 132 -0.53 -4.70 5.93
N THR A 133 0.76 -4.46 5.73
CA THR A 133 1.29 -3.72 4.59
C THR A 133 2.08 -4.61 3.64
N ASP A 134 2.26 -5.89 3.97
CA ASP A 134 3.02 -6.83 3.16
C ASP A 134 2.21 -7.26 1.93
N LYS A 135 2.79 -7.04 0.75
CA LYS A 135 2.18 -7.40 -0.54
C LYS A 135 2.16 -8.93 -0.73
N ASP A 136 3.00 -9.67 -0.04
CA ASP A 136 3.13 -11.12 -0.22
C ASP A 136 1.85 -11.83 0.25
N LEU A 137 1.22 -11.29 1.29
CA LEU A 137 -0.07 -11.74 1.82
C LEU A 137 -1.25 -11.54 0.84
N LEU A 138 -1.09 -10.75 -0.23
CA LEU A 138 -2.13 -10.61 -1.25
C LEU A 138 -2.44 -11.95 -1.94
N GLN A 139 -1.49 -12.89 -1.95
CA GLN A 139 -1.68 -14.22 -2.53
C GLN A 139 -2.73 -15.08 -1.78
N VAL A 140 -3.03 -14.73 -0.53
CA VAL A 140 -3.97 -15.47 0.33
C VAL A 140 -5.43 -15.10 0.02
N LEU A 141 -5.67 -13.96 -0.62
CA LEU A 141 -7.01 -13.40 -0.83
C LEU A 141 -7.83 -14.20 -1.84
N THR A 142 -9.10 -14.42 -1.51
CA THR A 142 -10.10 -15.09 -2.36
C THR A 142 -11.35 -14.20 -2.50
N PRO A 143 -12.23 -14.42 -3.49
CA PRO A 143 -13.40 -13.56 -3.71
C PRO A 143 -14.22 -13.33 -2.43
N GLY A 144 -14.45 -12.05 -2.10
CA GLY A 144 -15.13 -11.62 -0.87
C GLY A 144 -14.20 -11.27 0.29
N ASP A 145 -12.90 -11.55 0.18
CA ASP A 145 -11.90 -11.12 1.16
C ASP A 145 -11.39 -9.71 0.90
N GLU A 146 -10.84 -9.11 1.94
CA GLU A 146 -10.30 -7.76 1.96
C GLU A 146 -8.86 -7.73 2.46
N PHE A 147 -8.12 -6.73 2.00
CA PHE A 147 -6.83 -6.34 2.53
C PHE A 147 -6.92 -4.92 3.10
N TRP A 148 -6.33 -4.70 4.26
CA TRP A 148 -6.39 -3.42 4.96
C TRP A 148 -5.02 -2.98 5.46
N ASN A 149 -4.46 -1.98 4.79
CA ASN A 149 -3.37 -1.20 5.34
C ASN A 149 -3.93 -0.23 6.39
N PHE A 150 -4.01 -0.71 7.63
CA PHE A 150 -4.55 0.06 8.76
C PHE A 150 -3.84 1.40 8.97
N GLY A 151 -2.53 1.46 8.71
CA GLY A 151 -1.74 2.66 8.92
C GLY A 151 -2.13 3.83 8.01
N LYS A 152 -2.48 3.52 6.75
CA LYS A 152 -2.89 4.50 5.73
C LYS A 152 -4.42 4.60 5.59
N ASN A 153 -5.17 3.76 6.30
CA ASN A 153 -6.60 3.57 6.11
C ASN A 153 -6.96 3.24 4.64
N ASP A 154 -6.10 2.46 3.97
CA ASP A 154 -6.32 1.96 2.61
C ASP A 154 -6.84 0.53 2.70
N ARG A 155 -8.09 0.31 2.27
CA ARG A 155 -8.78 -0.97 2.33
C ARG A 155 -9.35 -1.28 0.95
N PHE A 156 -9.11 -2.49 0.47
CA PHE A 156 -9.61 -2.92 -0.83
C PHE A 156 -9.97 -4.41 -0.80
N GLU A 157 -10.91 -4.78 -1.66
CA GLU A 157 -11.30 -6.17 -1.88
C GLU A 157 -10.31 -6.87 -2.82
N THR A 158 -10.39 -8.20 -2.86
CA THR A 158 -9.56 -9.06 -3.72
C THR A 158 -9.49 -8.60 -5.19
N ALA A 159 -10.58 -8.04 -5.74
CA ALA A 159 -10.60 -7.53 -7.10
C ALA A 159 -9.61 -6.36 -7.33
N GLY A 160 -9.33 -5.57 -6.29
CA GLY A 160 -8.35 -4.48 -6.32
C GLY A 160 -6.90 -4.95 -6.43
N VAL A 161 -6.60 -6.24 -6.23
CA VAL A 161 -5.24 -6.76 -6.39
C VAL A 161 -4.78 -6.64 -7.84
N GLN A 162 -5.65 -6.94 -8.81
CA GLN A 162 -5.30 -6.89 -10.23
C GLN A 162 -5.00 -5.46 -10.70
N GLU A 163 -5.76 -4.47 -10.22
CA GLU A 163 -5.52 -3.07 -10.52
C GLU A 163 -4.17 -2.59 -9.99
N ARG A 164 -3.78 -3.07 -8.79
CA ARG A 164 -2.57 -2.61 -8.09
C ARG A 164 -1.30 -3.35 -8.52
N MET A 165 -1.40 -4.66 -8.72
CA MET A 165 -0.26 -5.55 -8.96
C MET A 165 -0.15 -6.02 -10.41
N GLY A 166 -1.15 -5.74 -11.23
CA GLY A 166 -1.22 -6.22 -12.62
C GLY A 166 -1.51 -7.71 -12.74
N VAL A 167 -1.77 -8.43 -11.65
CA VAL A 167 -2.07 -9.88 -11.65
C VAL A 167 -3.17 -10.20 -10.66
N ALA A 168 -3.85 -11.33 -10.83
CA ALA A 168 -4.82 -11.81 -9.85
C ALA A 168 -4.11 -12.21 -8.54
N ALA A 169 -4.83 -12.21 -7.40
CA ALA A 169 -4.32 -12.68 -6.12
C ALA A 169 -3.64 -14.06 -6.22
N SER A 170 -4.27 -15.01 -6.93
CA SER A 170 -3.74 -16.35 -7.14
C SER A 170 -2.42 -16.42 -7.92
N GLN A 171 -1.99 -15.32 -8.55
CA GLN A 171 -0.77 -15.23 -9.34
C GLN A 171 0.34 -14.46 -8.61
N MET A 172 0.08 -13.93 -7.41
CA MET A 172 1.04 -13.10 -6.67
C MET A 172 2.34 -13.85 -6.33
N ALA A 173 2.24 -15.12 -5.90
CA ALA A 173 3.42 -15.94 -5.61
C ALA A 173 4.28 -16.17 -6.87
N ASP A 174 3.63 -16.44 -8.01
CA ASP A 174 4.28 -16.63 -9.30
C ASP A 174 4.92 -15.33 -9.80
N LEU A 175 4.25 -14.18 -9.60
CA LEU A 175 4.79 -12.87 -9.94
C LEU A 175 6.09 -12.62 -9.18
N LEU A 176 6.06 -12.78 -7.85
CA LEU A 176 7.25 -12.61 -7.00
C LEU A 176 8.35 -13.62 -7.32
N ALA A 177 7.99 -14.84 -7.70
CA ALA A 177 8.98 -15.86 -8.09
C ALA A 177 9.73 -15.45 -9.38
N ILE A 178 9.02 -14.85 -10.34
CA ILE A 178 9.61 -14.34 -11.58
C ILE A 178 10.42 -13.07 -11.33
N THR A 179 9.88 -12.11 -10.57
CA THR A 179 10.52 -10.79 -10.39
C THR A 179 11.61 -10.77 -9.32
N GLY A 180 11.57 -11.73 -8.40
CA GLY A 180 12.33 -11.69 -7.17
C GLY A 180 11.76 -10.70 -6.15
N ASP A 181 12.38 -10.70 -4.97
CA ASP A 181 12.14 -9.77 -3.89
C ASP A 181 13.47 -9.44 -3.17
N ALA A 182 13.97 -8.22 -3.38
CA ALA A 182 15.23 -7.78 -2.78
C ALA A 182 15.17 -7.62 -1.26
N VAL A 183 13.98 -7.35 -0.68
CA VAL A 183 13.80 -7.23 0.78
C VAL A 183 14.00 -8.59 1.46
N ASP A 184 13.65 -9.66 0.74
CA ASP A 184 13.77 -11.05 1.17
C ASP A 184 15.01 -11.78 0.61
N ASN A 185 15.84 -11.06 -0.13
CA ASN A 185 17.00 -11.61 -0.83
C ASN A 185 16.64 -12.75 -1.81
N ILE A 186 15.49 -12.64 -2.46
CA ILE A 186 15.04 -13.53 -3.53
C ILE A 186 15.44 -12.89 -4.87
N PRO A 187 16.32 -13.52 -5.69
CA PRO A 187 16.89 -12.88 -6.87
C PRO A 187 15.92 -12.74 -8.06
N GLY A 188 14.99 -13.69 -8.24
CA GLY A 188 14.12 -13.73 -9.42
C GLY A 188 14.86 -14.00 -10.73
N LEU A 189 14.18 -13.76 -11.86
CA LEU A 189 14.71 -13.92 -13.21
C LEU A 189 15.37 -12.63 -13.70
N PRO A 190 16.64 -12.69 -14.17
CA PRO A 190 17.35 -11.51 -14.60
C PRO A 190 16.71 -10.88 -15.84
N GLY A 191 16.36 -9.60 -15.74
CA GLY A 191 15.81 -8.83 -16.87
C GLY A 191 14.33 -9.12 -17.18
N ILE A 192 13.59 -9.75 -16.28
CA ILE A 192 12.13 -9.87 -16.35
C ILE A 192 11.51 -9.09 -15.18
N GLY A 193 11.15 -7.83 -15.44
CA GLY A 193 10.50 -6.95 -14.46
C GLY A 193 9.01 -7.26 -14.24
N GLY A 194 8.40 -6.57 -13.27
CA GLY A 194 7.01 -6.78 -12.84
C GLY A 194 6.00 -6.66 -13.96
N THR A 195 6.11 -5.63 -14.81
CA THR A 195 5.21 -5.42 -15.95
C THR A 195 5.27 -6.58 -16.95
N THR A 196 6.46 -7.11 -17.25
CA THR A 196 6.63 -8.25 -18.16
C THR A 196 6.12 -9.54 -17.52
N ALA A 197 6.48 -9.79 -16.26
CA ALA A 197 6.02 -10.94 -15.50
C ALA A 197 4.48 -10.99 -15.42
N ALA A 198 3.85 -9.85 -15.13
CA ALA A 198 2.41 -9.72 -15.11
C ALA A 198 1.78 -10.04 -16.46
N LYS A 199 2.32 -9.52 -17.58
CA LYS A 199 1.84 -9.85 -18.93
C LYS A 199 1.95 -11.33 -19.25
N LEU A 200 3.06 -11.97 -18.89
CA LEU A 200 3.25 -13.41 -19.05
C LEU A 200 2.18 -14.19 -18.25
N LEU A 201 2.00 -13.85 -16.98
CA LEU A 201 1.02 -14.52 -16.12
C LEU A 201 -0.42 -14.27 -16.56
N GLN A 202 -0.77 -13.08 -17.02
CA GLN A 202 -2.09 -12.80 -17.60
C GLN A 202 -2.36 -13.64 -18.86
N HIS A 203 -1.35 -13.81 -19.71
CA HIS A 203 -1.49 -14.57 -20.95
C HIS A 203 -1.59 -16.08 -20.70
N TYR A 204 -0.73 -16.63 -19.84
CA TYR A 204 -0.66 -18.07 -19.59
C TYR A 204 -1.53 -18.55 -18.42
N GLY A 205 -1.97 -17.66 -17.55
CA GLY A 205 -2.78 -17.95 -16.37
C GLY A 205 -1.96 -18.36 -15.14
N SER A 206 -0.86 -19.11 -15.30
CA SER A 206 0.02 -19.51 -14.19
C SER A 206 1.45 -19.75 -14.66
N LEU A 207 2.38 -19.83 -13.70
CA LEU A 207 3.76 -20.20 -13.99
C LEU A 207 3.88 -21.62 -14.58
N ASP A 208 3.09 -22.58 -14.09
CA ASP A 208 3.09 -23.94 -14.64
C ASP A 208 2.64 -23.98 -16.12
N ALA A 209 1.62 -23.18 -16.44
CA ALA A 209 1.13 -23.06 -17.80
C ALA A 209 2.15 -22.35 -18.72
N LEU A 210 2.84 -21.32 -18.20
CA LEU A 210 3.94 -20.67 -18.91
C LEU A 210 5.08 -21.66 -19.22
N LEU A 211 5.54 -22.41 -18.22
CA LEU A 211 6.62 -23.38 -18.36
C LEU A 211 6.26 -24.51 -19.34
N SER A 212 4.99 -24.95 -19.33
CA SER A 212 4.50 -25.97 -20.26
C SER A 212 4.36 -25.48 -21.71
N ASN A 213 4.43 -24.17 -21.96
CA ASN A 213 4.18 -23.55 -23.26
C ASN A 213 5.32 -22.61 -23.70
N LEU A 214 6.56 -22.84 -23.25
CA LEU A 214 7.70 -21.97 -23.58
C LEU A 214 7.97 -21.85 -25.09
N ASP A 215 7.77 -22.92 -25.87
CA ASP A 215 7.90 -22.86 -27.33
C ASP A 215 6.86 -21.96 -28.00
N SER A 216 5.67 -21.86 -27.40
CA SER A 216 4.63 -20.94 -27.86
C SER A 216 4.96 -19.50 -27.49
N LEU A 217 5.63 -19.26 -26.35
CA LEU A 217 6.09 -17.93 -25.95
C LEU A 217 7.00 -17.32 -27.00
N GLU A 218 7.99 -18.07 -27.49
CA GLU A 218 8.94 -17.59 -28.50
C GLU A 218 8.25 -17.01 -29.75
N LYS A 219 7.12 -17.59 -30.14
CA LYS A 219 6.34 -17.21 -31.32
C LYS A 219 5.28 -16.15 -31.05
N ASN A 220 5.13 -15.72 -29.80
CA ASN A 220 4.11 -14.76 -29.42
C ASN A 220 4.55 -13.33 -29.78
N SER A 221 3.98 -12.79 -30.87
CA SER A 221 4.26 -11.43 -31.35
C SER A 221 3.68 -10.31 -30.47
N GLU A 222 2.72 -10.61 -29.59
CA GLU A 222 2.13 -9.63 -28.68
C GLU A 222 3.07 -9.31 -27.50
N ILE A 223 3.98 -10.24 -27.17
CA ILE A 223 4.96 -10.08 -26.10
C ILE A 223 6.31 -9.66 -26.70
N ARG A 224 6.56 -8.36 -26.71
CA ARG A 224 7.85 -7.80 -27.17
C ARG A 224 9.01 -8.40 -26.36
N GLY A 225 9.92 -9.10 -27.03
CA GLY A 225 11.06 -9.76 -26.39
C GLY A 225 10.83 -11.23 -26.03
N ALA A 226 9.71 -11.82 -26.46
CA ALA A 226 9.36 -13.22 -26.22
C ALA A 226 10.52 -14.25 -26.37
N PRO A 227 11.30 -14.25 -27.47
CA PRO A 227 12.44 -15.18 -27.61
C PRO A 227 13.51 -15.02 -26.52
N ARG A 228 13.78 -13.76 -26.11
CA ARG A 228 14.72 -13.47 -25.03
C ARG A 228 14.18 -13.98 -23.69
N PHE A 229 12.89 -13.79 -23.40
CA PHE A 229 12.28 -14.25 -22.16
C PHE A 229 12.27 -15.77 -22.05
N LYS A 230 11.95 -16.48 -23.14
CA LYS A 230 12.11 -17.95 -23.20
C LYS A 230 13.53 -18.36 -22.81
N SER A 231 14.54 -17.78 -23.45
CA SER A 231 15.94 -18.10 -23.18
C SER A 231 16.35 -17.83 -21.72
N ILE A 232 15.89 -16.71 -21.14
CA ILE A 232 16.12 -16.39 -19.72
C ILE A 232 15.47 -17.44 -18.81
N ILE A 233 14.20 -17.80 -19.06
CA ILE A 233 13.48 -18.78 -18.25
C ILE A 233 14.18 -20.14 -18.30
N GLU A 234 14.53 -20.62 -19.51
CA GLU A 234 15.21 -21.91 -19.71
C GLU A 234 16.57 -21.98 -19.00
N GLN A 235 17.32 -20.87 -18.99
CA GLN A 235 18.63 -20.80 -18.35
C GLN A 235 18.58 -20.66 -16.82
N ASN A 236 17.41 -20.36 -16.25
CA ASN A 236 17.25 -20.03 -14.82
C ASN A 236 16.10 -20.81 -14.17
N LEU A 237 15.78 -22.00 -14.67
CA LEU A 237 14.68 -22.83 -14.15
C LEU A 237 14.87 -23.19 -12.67
N ASP A 238 16.11 -23.46 -12.24
CA ASP A 238 16.44 -23.78 -10.85
C ASP A 238 16.23 -22.58 -9.91
N VAL A 239 16.59 -21.37 -10.36
CA VAL A 239 16.37 -20.12 -9.64
C VAL A 239 14.87 -19.86 -9.50
N LEU A 240 14.11 -20.07 -10.58
CA LEU A 240 12.68 -19.87 -10.60
C LEU A 240 11.94 -20.88 -9.70
N GLU A 241 12.32 -22.16 -9.74
CA GLU A 241 11.74 -23.20 -8.87
C GLU A 241 12.03 -22.89 -7.39
N ARG A 242 13.27 -22.49 -7.07
CA ARG A 242 13.65 -22.09 -5.72
C ARG A 242 12.87 -20.86 -5.26
N SER A 243 12.80 -19.83 -6.10
CA SER A 243 12.09 -18.58 -5.80
C SER A 243 10.60 -18.85 -5.56
N ARG A 244 9.97 -19.72 -6.36
CA ARG A 244 8.56 -20.12 -6.17
C ARG A 244 8.31 -20.78 -4.82
N LYS A 245 9.24 -21.62 -4.34
CA LYS A 245 9.14 -22.25 -3.01
C LYS A 245 9.31 -21.23 -1.88
N LEU A 246 10.12 -20.19 -2.09
CA LEU A 246 10.34 -19.13 -1.10
C LEU A 246 9.15 -18.14 -1.05
N THR A 247 8.56 -17.77 -2.18
CA THR A 247 7.47 -16.77 -2.26
C THR A 247 6.10 -17.35 -1.92
N ALA A 248 5.91 -18.66 -2.03
CA ALA A 248 4.63 -19.31 -1.70
C ALA A 248 4.38 -19.31 -0.18
N ILE A 249 3.20 -18.82 0.22
CA ILE A 249 2.71 -18.89 1.60
C ILE A 249 2.09 -20.26 1.85
N VAL A 250 2.46 -20.88 2.99
CA VAL A 250 1.86 -22.15 3.41
C VAL A 250 0.45 -21.89 3.94
N THR A 251 -0.52 -22.67 3.44
CA THR A 251 -1.95 -22.48 3.77
C THR A 251 -2.59 -23.70 4.44
N ASP A 252 -1.87 -24.81 4.54
CA ASP A 252 -2.39 -26.08 5.05
C ASP A 252 -1.91 -26.43 6.47
N LEU A 253 -1.30 -25.47 7.19
CA LEU A 253 -0.91 -25.70 8.59
C LEU A 253 -2.15 -25.87 9.48
N LYS A 254 -2.06 -26.82 10.40
CA LYS A 254 -3.07 -27.01 11.46
C LYS A 254 -2.79 -26.05 12.61
N VAL A 255 -3.11 -24.77 12.43
CA VAL A 255 -2.85 -23.71 13.42
C VAL A 255 -3.85 -23.75 14.56
N GLU A 256 -5.15 -23.73 14.23
CA GLU A 256 -6.25 -23.75 15.21
C GLU A 256 -7.17 -24.96 14.95
N LYS A 257 -7.86 -25.45 15.98
CA LYS A 257 -8.78 -26.60 15.91
C LYS A 257 -10.24 -26.17 15.77
N ASN A 258 -10.58 -24.95 16.15
CA ASN A 258 -11.97 -24.48 16.18
C ASN A 258 -12.09 -22.96 15.93
N SER A 259 -13.06 -22.57 15.10
CA SER A 259 -13.39 -21.17 14.83
C SER A 259 -13.78 -20.36 16.07
N LYS A 260 -14.32 -20.99 17.12
CA LYS A 260 -14.64 -20.32 18.40
C LYS A 260 -13.41 -19.74 19.11
N ASN A 261 -12.23 -20.35 18.92
CA ASN A 261 -11.00 -19.85 19.52
C ASN A 261 -10.47 -18.58 18.82
N LEU A 262 -11.09 -18.18 17.71
CA LEU A 262 -10.81 -16.93 17.02
C LEU A 262 -11.72 -15.78 17.46
N GLU A 263 -12.62 -16.00 18.43
CA GLU A 263 -13.44 -14.95 19.01
C GLU A 263 -12.61 -14.03 19.91
N LEU A 264 -12.73 -12.71 19.70
CA LEU A 264 -12.04 -11.74 20.51
C LEU A 264 -12.72 -11.61 21.87
N LYS A 265 -11.93 -11.74 22.94
CA LYS A 265 -12.40 -11.54 24.32
C LYS A 265 -12.35 -10.06 24.69
N ALA A 266 -13.11 -9.66 25.71
CA ALA A 266 -12.95 -8.33 26.29
C ALA A 266 -11.51 -8.15 26.83
N PRO A 267 -10.92 -6.94 26.73
CA PRO A 267 -9.62 -6.67 27.33
C PRO A 267 -9.63 -6.93 28.84
N ASP A 268 -8.59 -7.59 29.33
CA ASP A 268 -8.32 -7.84 30.74
C ASP A 268 -7.73 -6.56 31.36
N MET A 269 -8.62 -5.69 31.81
CA MET A 269 -8.25 -4.35 32.27
C MET A 269 -7.39 -4.37 33.54
N GLU A 270 -7.53 -5.39 34.39
CA GLU A 270 -6.70 -5.54 35.58
C GLU A 270 -5.25 -5.85 35.19
N LYS A 271 -5.04 -6.86 34.33
CA LYS A 271 -3.70 -7.20 33.85
C LYS A 271 -3.06 -6.10 33.01
N LEU A 272 -3.83 -5.43 32.16
CA LEU A 272 -3.32 -4.29 31.40
C LEU A 272 -2.87 -3.17 32.32
N LYS A 273 -3.64 -2.89 33.39
CA LYS A 273 -3.28 -1.87 34.37
C LYS A 273 -2.00 -2.26 35.12
N GLU A 274 -1.96 -3.46 35.68
CA GLU A 274 -0.78 -3.98 36.38
C GLU A 274 0.46 -3.92 35.49
N TYR A 275 0.37 -4.40 34.26
CA TYR A 275 1.48 -4.44 33.31
C TYR A 275 1.98 -3.05 32.92
N PHE A 276 1.08 -2.10 32.67
CA PHE A 276 1.47 -0.73 32.33
C PHE A 276 1.98 0.06 33.53
N ASP A 277 1.44 -0.16 34.73
CA ASP A 277 1.93 0.44 35.97
C ASP A 277 3.37 -0.04 36.28
N ASP A 278 3.65 -1.34 36.13
CA ASP A 278 4.99 -1.92 36.31
C ASP A 278 6.01 -1.32 35.34
N LEU A 279 5.60 -1.13 34.07
CA LEU A 279 6.42 -0.45 33.07
C LEU A 279 6.51 1.06 33.28
N GLY A 280 5.58 1.68 34.01
CA GLY A 280 5.53 3.14 34.19
C GLY A 280 5.10 3.90 32.94
N ILE A 281 4.45 3.22 31.99
CA ILE A 281 3.97 3.79 30.73
C ILE A 281 2.46 3.55 30.58
N GLY A 282 1.85 3.97 29.48
CA GLY A 282 0.52 3.46 29.11
C GLY A 282 -0.68 4.00 29.90
N ALA A 283 -0.52 4.87 30.91
CA ALA A 283 -1.65 5.49 31.63
C ALA A 283 -2.67 6.17 30.70
N ARG A 284 -2.20 6.84 29.65
CA ARG A 284 -3.06 7.44 28.60
C ARG A 284 -3.77 6.38 27.73
N LEU A 285 -3.14 5.24 27.51
CA LEU A 285 -3.71 4.12 26.74
C LEU A 285 -4.85 3.47 27.53
N LEU A 286 -4.63 3.21 28.83
CA LEU A 286 -5.67 2.72 29.75
C LEU A 286 -6.87 3.67 29.83
N GLY A 287 -6.62 4.99 29.90
CA GLY A 287 -7.69 5.99 29.91
C GLY A 287 -8.59 5.91 28.66
N ARG A 288 -8.01 5.68 27.49
CA ARG A 288 -8.75 5.49 26.23
C ARG A 288 -9.59 4.21 26.25
N LEU A 289 -9.02 3.10 26.69
CA LEU A 289 -9.74 1.83 26.83
C LEU A 289 -10.91 1.90 27.83
N ASN A 290 -10.72 2.58 28.96
CA ASN A 290 -11.77 2.75 29.98
C ASN A 290 -12.92 3.65 29.51
N SER A 291 -12.61 4.72 28.76
CA SER A 291 -13.64 5.61 28.21
C SER A 291 -14.58 4.90 27.23
N GLU A 292 -14.16 3.77 26.67
CA GLU A 292 -14.92 2.96 25.71
C GLU A 292 -15.77 1.89 26.41
N SER A 293 -15.33 1.38 27.56
CA SER A 293 -16.09 0.41 28.36
C SER A 293 -17.25 1.05 29.16
N GLY A 294 -17.15 2.35 29.47
CA GLY A 294 -18.16 3.09 30.25
C GLY A 294 -19.28 3.77 29.45
N GLY A 295 -19.28 3.69 28.12
CA GLY A 295 -20.24 4.39 27.23
C GLY A 295 -21.58 3.69 27.01
N GLY A 296 -21.79 2.52 27.62
CA GLY A 296 -22.88 1.59 27.32
C GLY A 296 -24.06 1.57 28.28
N THR A 297 -24.27 2.56 29.16
CA THR A 297 -25.53 2.66 29.93
C THR A 297 -25.83 4.11 30.35
N GLY A 298 -26.93 4.67 29.81
CA GLY A 298 -27.74 5.71 30.46
C GLY A 298 -27.21 7.15 30.43
N ARG A 299 -27.77 7.97 29.54
CA ARG A 299 -28.19 9.37 29.82
C ARG A 299 -29.09 9.91 28.71
N GLU A 300 -30.30 9.35 28.64
CA GLU A 300 -31.46 10.16 28.27
C GLU A 300 -31.86 10.96 29.51
N SER A 301 -31.40 12.20 29.62
CA SER A 301 -31.86 13.12 30.67
C SER A 301 -31.76 14.56 30.16
N GLY A 302 -32.90 15.04 29.71
CA GLY A 302 -33.34 16.43 29.55
C GLY A 302 -32.31 17.57 29.65
N ARG A 303 -32.23 18.34 28.58
CA ARG A 303 -32.26 19.81 28.67
C ARG A 303 -33.11 20.38 27.54
N ARG A 304 -34.42 20.50 27.83
CA ARG A 304 -35.29 21.51 27.23
C ARG A 304 -34.63 22.88 27.44
N ARG A 305 -34.36 23.60 26.36
CA ARG A 305 -34.33 25.07 26.39
C ARG A 305 -35.64 25.56 25.81
N GLU A 306 -36.39 26.23 26.68
CA GLU A 306 -37.58 26.99 26.38
C GLU A 306 -37.28 28.03 25.30
N ASN A 307 -38.19 28.17 24.34
CA ASN A 307 -38.38 29.44 23.67
C ASN A 307 -39.87 29.76 23.68
N LYS A 308 -40.23 30.78 24.45
CA LYS A 308 -41.58 31.34 24.55
C LYS A 308 -41.85 32.19 23.30
N GLY A 309 -42.94 31.89 22.61
CA GLY A 309 -43.55 32.75 21.60
C GLY A 309 -45.06 32.51 21.62
N LYS A 310 -45.80 33.54 22.03
CA LYS A 310 -47.24 33.53 22.38
C LYS A 310 -48.16 33.44 21.15
N GLU A 311 -49.33 32.83 21.39
CA GLU A 311 -50.69 33.19 20.95
C GLU A 311 -51.00 33.46 19.46
N ASN A 312 -51.86 32.63 18.84
CA ASN A 312 -53.32 32.90 18.84
C ASN A 312 -54.15 31.76 18.23
N ALA A 313 -55.43 31.77 18.59
CA ALA A 313 -56.40 30.68 18.56
C ALA A 313 -57.20 30.49 17.25
N SER A 314 -58.00 29.41 17.25
CA SER A 314 -59.18 29.09 16.40
C SER A 314 -58.87 28.23 15.17
N GLY A 315 -59.58 27.16 14.83
CA GLY A 315 -60.78 26.53 15.39
C GLY A 315 -61.34 25.52 14.38
N LYS A 316 -61.93 24.44 14.91
CA LYS A 316 -63.01 23.60 14.34
C LYS A 316 -62.79 22.75 13.07
N ILE A 317 -62.88 21.46 13.34
CA ILE A 317 -63.40 20.32 12.57
C ILE A 317 -64.64 20.65 11.71
N LYS A 318 -64.71 20.14 10.46
CA LYS A 318 -65.88 19.39 9.94
C LYS A 318 -65.60 18.64 8.62
N GLN A 319 -66.20 17.45 8.56
CA GLN A 319 -66.29 16.45 7.50
C GLN A 319 -66.97 16.95 6.20
N ASN A 320 -66.62 16.37 5.05
CA ASN A 320 -67.45 15.42 4.29
C ASN A 320 -66.77 15.04 2.96
N GLN A 321 -66.47 13.76 2.73
CA GLN A 321 -67.26 12.80 1.92
C GLN A 321 -67.36 13.12 0.41
N ARG A 322 -66.73 12.27 -0.41
CA ARG A 322 -67.35 11.35 -1.42
C ARG A 322 -66.21 10.70 -2.23
N ALA A 323 -66.08 9.37 -2.19
CA ALA A 323 -66.65 8.38 -3.13
C ALA A 323 -66.03 8.49 -4.54
N GLY A 324 -65.56 7.44 -5.21
CA GLY A 324 -65.52 6.01 -4.97
C GLY A 324 -64.34 5.38 -5.72
N LYS A 325 -63.86 4.21 -5.27
CA LYS A 325 -64.02 2.90 -5.94
C LYS A 325 -63.59 2.93 -7.42
N GLY A 326 -62.58 2.23 -7.89
CA GLY A 326 -61.87 1.08 -7.32
C GLY A 326 -61.77 -0.01 -8.37
N ALA A 327 -60.58 -0.63 -8.46
CA ALA A 327 -60.33 -2.04 -8.81
C ALA A 327 -60.76 -2.52 -10.22
N ALA A 328 -60.10 -3.46 -10.88
CA ALA A 328 -58.84 -4.15 -10.67
C ALA A 328 -58.67 -5.08 -11.90
N LYS A 329 -57.41 -5.45 -12.16
CA LYS A 329 -56.96 -6.81 -12.53
C LYS A 329 -57.65 -7.53 -13.70
N ARG A 330 -56.87 -7.84 -14.75
CA ARG A 330 -56.16 -9.13 -14.95
C ARG A 330 -55.65 -9.23 -16.41
N ASP A 331 -54.40 -9.68 -16.55
CA ASP A 331 -53.81 -10.34 -17.73
C ASP A 331 -54.60 -11.63 -18.09
N PRO A 332 -54.45 -12.30 -19.27
CA PRO A 332 -53.17 -12.53 -19.96
C PRO A 332 -53.16 -12.78 -21.50
N GLU A 333 -51.92 -13.03 -21.99
CA GLU A 333 -51.50 -13.93 -23.10
C GLU A 333 -51.58 -13.55 -24.61
N VAL A 334 -50.41 -13.73 -25.25
CA VAL A 334 -50.11 -14.47 -26.51
C VAL A 334 -50.33 -13.80 -27.88
N ASP A 335 -49.22 -13.46 -28.56
CA ASP A 335 -48.68 -14.14 -29.77
C ASP A 335 -48.02 -13.19 -30.81
N SER A 336 -46.95 -13.73 -31.40
CA SER A 336 -46.62 -13.72 -32.83
C SER A 336 -45.78 -12.60 -33.48
N ARG A 337 -44.59 -13.06 -33.90
CA ARG A 337 -44.02 -12.99 -35.27
C ARG A 337 -43.56 -11.63 -35.84
N GLY A 338 -42.25 -11.59 -36.15
CA GLY A 338 -41.86 -11.59 -37.57
C GLY A 338 -40.81 -10.57 -38.04
N LYS A 339 -39.68 -11.13 -38.51
CA LYS A 339 -38.85 -10.73 -39.68
C LYS A 339 -38.08 -9.39 -39.61
N ALA A 340 -36.74 -9.38 -39.56
CA ALA A 340 -35.74 -9.67 -40.61
C ALA A 340 -35.58 -8.56 -41.69
N SER A 341 -34.51 -7.75 -41.53
CA SER A 341 -33.49 -7.22 -42.49
C SER A 341 -33.91 -6.67 -43.88
N PRO A 342 -33.02 -6.11 -44.75
CA PRO A 342 -31.62 -5.66 -44.63
C PRO A 342 -31.31 -4.28 -45.31
N GLY A 343 -30.06 -3.81 -45.17
CA GLY A 343 -29.26 -3.36 -46.33
C GLY A 343 -29.13 -1.86 -46.62
N GLY A 344 -27.89 -1.38 -46.71
CA GLY A 344 -27.56 -0.08 -47.29
C GLY A 344 -26.09 0.32 -47.14
N GLN A 345 -25.23 -0.15 -48.05
CA GLN A 345 -23.88 0.38 -48.27
C GLN A 345 -23.93 1.76 -48.93
N LYS A 346 -23.07 2.71 -48.53
CA LYS A 346 -22.10 3.40 -49.41
C LYS A 346 -21.29 4.51 -48.70
N GLN A 347 -19.97 4.41 -48.92
CA GLN A 347 -18.95 5.44 -49.21
C GLN A 347 -18.55 6.50 -48.16
N LEU A 348 -17.23 6.50 -47.89
CA LEU A 348 -16.41 7.56 -47.29
C LEU A 348 -16.43 8.85 -48.13
N PRO A 349 -16.30 10.03 -47.49
CA PRO A 349 -14.98 10.69 -47.54
C PRO A 349 -14.62 11.52 -46.29
N GLY A 350 -13.31 11.74 -46.11
CA GLY A 350 -12.79 13.04 -45.66
C GLY A 350 -12.55 13.27 -44.17
N GLN A 351 -11.26 13.38 -43.83
CA GLN A 351 -10.64 14.08 -42.69
C GLN A 351 -11.59 14.79 -41.71
N THR A 352 -11.59 14.37 -40.45
CA THR A 352 -12.09 15.19 -39.33
C THR A 352 -10.99 15.44 -38.30
N ILE A 353 -10.59 16.70 -38.30
CA ILE A 353 -9.86 17.48 -37.30
C ILE A 353 -10.02 16.94 -35.87
N GLN A 354 -8.92 16.53 -35.24
CA GLN A 354 -8.85 16.30 -33.79
C GLN A 354 -9.14 17.61 -33.05
N ARG A 355 -10.26 17.66 -32.33
CA ARG A 355 -10.58 18.72 -31.38
C ARG A 355 -9.68 18.56 -30.14
N LYS A 356 -8.93 19.63 -29.80
CA LYS A 356 -8.23 19.79 -28.52
C LYS A 356 -9.22 19.70 -27.34
N PRO A 357 -8.92 18.98 -26.25
CA PRO A 357 -9.60 19.20 -24.99
C PRO A 357 -9.05 20.48 -24.34
N ARG A 358 -9.95 21.44 -24.08
CA ARG A 358 -9.68 22.61 -23.23
C ARG A 358 -9.55 22.14 -21.78
N GLY A 359 -8.46 22.50 -21.12
CA GLY A 359 -8.29 22.25 -19.68
C GLY A 359 -9.29 23.08 -18.85
N PRO A 360 -9.97 22.50 -17.85
CA PRO A 360 -10.76 23.28 -16.92
C PRO A 360 -9.89 23.85 -15.80
N LYS A 361 -10.17 25.12 -15.49
CA LYS A 361 -9.73 25.84 -14.29
C LYS A 361 -10.30 25.17 -13.02
N ASN A 362 -9.57 25.34 -11.91
CA ASN A 362 -9.84 24.88 -10.55
C ASN A 362 -9.71 23.36 -10.33
N MET A 363 -8.46 22.88 -10.21
CA MET A 363 -8.20 21.54 -9.66
C MET A 363 -8.42 21.54 -8.14
N LYS A 364 -9.60 21.04 -7.76
CA LYS A 364 -9.76 20.29 -6.52
C LYS A 364 -8.82 19.07 -6.55
N ARG A 365 -8.28 18.74 -5.39
CA ARG A 365 -7.40 17.60 -5.08
C ARG A 365 -7.78 16.34 -5.89
N SER A 366 -6.85 15.80 -6.67
CA SER A 366 -6.98 14.44 -7.23
C SER A 366 -6.20 13.47 -6.33
N GLU A 367 -6.87 12.43 -5.85
CA GLU A 367 -6.27 11.36 -5.03
C GLU A 367 -5.10 10.64 -5.73
N SER A 368 -5.03 10.72 -7.06
CA SER A 368 -3.94 10.16 -7.90
C SER A 368 -2.59 10.86 -7.73
N GLN A 369 -2.58 12.16 -7.42
CA GLN A 369 -1.32 12.91 -7.36
C GLN A 369 -0.68 12.80 -5.97
N ASP A 370 -1.49 12.73 -4.92
CA ASP A 370 -1.02 12.49 -3.55
C ASP A 370 -0.48 11.05 -3.41
N SER A 371 -1.14 10.06 -4.03
CA SER A 371 -0.65 8.66 -4.07
C SER A 371 0.67 8.50 -4.85
N PHE A 372 0.86 9.22 -5.96
CA PHE A 372 2.14 9.20 -6.68
C PHE A 372 3.28 9.86 -5.89
N VAL A 373 2.98 10.92 -5.12
CA VAL A 373 3.98 11.53 -4.22
C VAL A 373 4.40 10.56 -3.13
N GLU A 374 3.46 9.87 -2.50
CA GLU A 374 3.75 8.84 -1.50
C GLU A 374 4.58 7.69 -2.08
N TYR A 375 4.25 7.25 -3.30
CA TYR A 375 5.03 6.24 -4.01
C TYR A 375 6.49 6.67 -4.20
N VAL A 376 6.72 7.91 -4.63
CA VAL A 376 8.06 8.45 -4.84
C VAL A 376 8.83 8.63 -3.53
N GLU A 377 8.15 9.00 -2.43
CA GLU A 377 8.77 9.06 -1.11
C GLU A 377 9.19 7.67 -0.62
N ASP A 378 8.37 6.65 -0.86
CA ASP A 378 8.67 5.25 -0.52
C ASP A 378 9.83 4.70 -1.38
N LEU A 379 9.79 4.96 -2.69
CA LEU A 379 10.83 4.58 -3.66
C LEU A 379 12.22 5.08 -3.23
N PHE A 380 12.26 6.23 -2.56
CA PHE A 380 13.48 6.90 -2.11
C PHE A 380 13.75 6.81 -0.60
N SER A 381 12.96 6.03 0.14
CA SER A 381 13.09 5.87 1.59
C SER A 381 14.49 5.41 2.03
N GLY A 382 15.18 4.61 1.21
CA GLY A 382 16.56 4.12 1.45
C GLY A 382 17.65 5.21 1.40
N LEU A 383 17.34 6.43 0.95
CA LEU A 383 18.28 7.56 0.91
C LEU A 383 18.30 8.36 2.22
N GLY A 384 17.59 7.91 3.26
CA GLY A 384 17.40 8.64 4.51
C GLY A 384 16.23 9.64 4.41
N GLN A 385 16.32 10.79 5.09
CA GLN A 385 15.18 11.72 5.18
C GLN A 385 14.90 12.43 3.84
N VAL A 386 13.98 11.84 3.08
CA VAL A 386 13.38 12.39 1.86
C VAL A 386 12.06 13.06 2.20
N SER A 387 11.76 14.18 1.52
CA SER A 387 10.48 14.88 1.68
C SER A 387 10.04 15.52 0.36
N ALA A 388 8.74 15.44 0.07
CA ALA A 388 8.12 16.16 -1.02
C ALA A 388 7.62 17.54 -0.55
N ARG A 389 7.86 18.58 -1.36
CA ARG A 389 7.32 19.93 -1.12
C ARG A 389 6.66 20.45 -2.38
N LYS A 390 5.43 20.95 -2.24
CA LYS A 390 4.67 21.50 -3.35
C LYS A 390 5.38 22.71 -3.97
N MET A 391 5.40 22.75 -5.30
CA MET A 391 5.94 23.85 -6.10
C MET A 391 5.02 24.15 -7.30
N PHE A 392 5.32 25.20 -8.07
CA PHE A 392 4.52 25.63 -9.22
C PHE A 392 4.24 24.47 -10.19
N GLY A 393 3.01 23.93 -10.16
CA GLY A 393 2.56 22.86 -11.05
C GLY A 393 3.03 21.43 -10.70
N GLY A 394 3.66 21.20 -9.55
CA GLY A 394 4.19 19.87 -9.19
C GLY A 394 4.77 19.79 -7.78
N TYR A 395 5.67 18.82 -7.55
CA TYR A 395 6.37 18.63 -6.28
C TYR A 395 7.88 18.62 -6.49
N GLY A 396 8.62 19.25 -5.60
CA GLY A 396 10.07 19.03 -5.50
C GLY A 396 10.36 17.96 -4.46
N ILE A 397 11.27 17.07 -4.78
CA ILE A 397 11.72 15.99 -3.90
C ILE A 397 13.08 16.36 -3.33
N TYR A 398 13.16 16.36 -2.00
CA TYR A 398 14.30 16.88 -1.25
C TYR A 398 14.90 15.80 -0.38
N GLN A 399 16.22 15.67 -0.43
CA GLN A 399 16.99 15.00 0.61
C GLN A 399 17.60 16.08 1.51
N ARG A 400 17.23 16.11 2.79
CA ARG A 400 17.55 17.21 3.74
C ARG A 400 17.06 18.59 3.24
N GLN A 401 17.94 19.38 2.62
CA GLN A 401 17.63 20.72 2.07
C GLN A 401 17.97 20.83 0.57
N ARG A 402 18.30 19.72 -0.10
CA ARG A 402 18.72 19.71 -1.50
C ARG A 402 17.65 19.05 -2.34
N MET A 403 17.12 19.80 -3.31
CA MET A 403 16.20 19.26 -4.30
C MET A 403 16.99 18.43 -5.31
N PHE A 404 16.65 17.16 -5.45
CA PHE A 404 17.32 16.22 -6.36
C PHE A 404 16.37 15.58 -7.37
N ALA A 405 15.07 15.72 -7.20
CA ALA A 405 14.07 15.31 -8.19
C ALA A 405 12.84 16.24 -8.14
N LEU A 406 11.98 16.14 -9.14
CA LEU A 406 10.68 16.79 -9.19
C LEU A 406 9.63 15.86 -9.80
N ILE A 407 8.39 16.01 -9.35
CA ILE A 407 7.20 15.40 -9.94
C ILE A 407 6.47 16.48 -10.71
N ALA A 408 6.28 16.27 -12.01
CA ALA A 408 5.50 17.13 -12.88
C ALA A 408 4.85 16.29 -13.98
N TYR A 409 3.66 16.67 -14.44
CA TYR A 409 2.95 15.96 -15.51
C TYR A 409 2.85 14.43 -15.28
N ASP A 410 2.55 14.03 -14.05
CA ASP A 410 2.46 12.62 -13.61
C ASP A 410 3.72 11.78 -13.87
N ARG A 411 4.88 12.44 -13.95
CA ARG A 411 6.19 11.81 -14.15
C ARG A 411 7.19 12.28 -13.10
N LEU A 412 8.11 11.40 -12.76
CA LEU A 412 9.25 11.69 -11.90
C LEU A 412 10.46 12.06 -12.75
N TYR A 413 11.03 13.22 -12.46
CA TYR A 413 12.23 13.74 -13.12
C TYR A 413 13.37 13.92 -12.12
N MET A 414 14.51 13.37 -12.46
CA MET A 414 15.73 13.35 -11.66
C MET A 414 16.65 14.49 -12.03
N LYS A 415 17.41 15.02 -11.08
CA LYS A 415 18.43 16.03 -11.35
C LYS A 415 19.57 15.41 -12.15
N VAL A 416 19.92 16.03 -13.27
CA VAL A 416 20.98 15.54 -14.18
C VAL A 416 21.90 16.72 -14.53
N ASP A 417 23.21 16.50 -14.44
CA ASP A 417 24.24 17.42 -14.93
C ASP A 417 24.92 16.86 -16.19
N ASP A 418 25.81 17.65 -16.80
CA ASP A 418 26.45 17.30 -18.09
C ASP A 418 27.17 15.94 -18.08
N VAL A 419 27.56 15.45 -16.89
CA VAL A 419 28.23 14.16 -16.70
C VAL A 419 27.26 12.99 -16.87
N LEU A 420 26.00 13.16 -16.44
CA LEU A 420 25.00 12.10 -16.41
C LEU A 420 24.15 12.03 -17.69
N ILE A 421 24.10 13.09 -18.50
CA ILE A 421 23.27 13.15 -19.73
C ILE A 421 23.48 11.92 -20.64
N PRO A 422 24.71 11.50 -21.00
CA PRO A 422 24.91 10.36 -21.89
C PRO A 422 24.42 9.02 -21.33
N GLU A 423 24.30 8.93 -20.00
CA GLU A 423 23.76 7.74 -19.33
C GLU A 423 22.23 7.73 -19.43
N TYR A 424 21.58 8.86 -19.13
CA TYR A 424 20.13 9.00 -19.26
C TYR A 424 19.64 8.85 -20.71
N GLU A 425 20.39 9.36 -21.70
CA GLU A 425 20.04 9.18 -23.12
C GLU A 425 20.09 7.70 -23.56
N ARG A 426 21.04 6.92 -23.03
CA ARG A 426 21.18 5.49 -23.34
C ARG A 426 20.03 4.66 -22.80
N GLU A 427 19.50 5.06 -21.65
CA GLU A 427 18.35 4.44 -20.99
C GLU A 427 17.00 4.96 -21.53
N GLY A 428 17.01 5.80 -22.56
CA GLY A 428 15.80 6.32 -23.20
C GLY A 428 15.04 7.35 -22.36
N SER A 429 15.67 7.95 -21.35
CA SER A 429 15.06 9.01 -20.55
C SER A 429 14.91 10.30 -21.34
N GLU A 430 13.87 11.08 -21.02
CA GLU A 430 13.53 12.33 -21.71
C GLU A 430 13.81 13.56 -20.83
N PRO A 431 14.33 14.68 -21.37
CA PRO A 431 14.56 15.89 -20.61
C PRO A 431 13.24 16.57 -20.21
N PHE A 432 13.21 17.16 -19.03
CA PHE A 432 12.11 18.00 -18.57
C PHE A 432 12.13 19.35 -19.31
N ILE A 433 11.04 19.63 -20.01
CA ILE A 433 10.82 20.89 -20.72
C ILE A 433 9.78 21.70 -19.96
N TYR A 434 10.16 22.87 -19.49
CA TYR A 434 9.25 23.80 -18.83
C TYR A 434 8.62 24.75 -19.85
N GLU A 435 7.30 24.71 -19.94
CA GLU A 435 6.50 25.60 -20.78
C GLU A 435 5.79 26.66 -19.93
N SER A 436 5.91 27.93 -20.32
CA SER A 436 5.24 29.05 -19.68
C SER A 436 4.52 29.86 -20.75
N GLU A 437 3.30 30.30 -20.44
CA GLU A 437 2.46 31.07 -21.35
C GLU A 437 3.22 32.32 -21.86
N GLY A 438 3.37 32.44 -23.18
CA GLY A 438 4.06 33.55 -23.83
C GLY A 438 5.60 33.48 -23.84
N ARG A 439 6.23 32.39 -23.40
CA ARG A 439 7.70 32.20 -23.44
C ARG A 439 8.08 30.95 -24.23
N LYS A 440 9.29 30.96 -24.81
CA LYS A 440 9.85 29.76 -25.45
C LYS A 440 10.06 28.65 -24.41
N PRO A 441 9.83 27.37 -24.75
CA PRO A 441 10.11 26.25 -23.86
C PRO A 441 11.58 26.27 -23.40
N ILE A 442 11.81 26.00 -22.12
CA ILE A 442 13.15 25.94 -21.53
C ILE A 442 13.40 24.52 -21.05
N GLN A 443 14.42 23.88 -21.61
CA GLN A 443 14.92 22.60 -21.09
C GLN A 443 15.65 22.84 -19.77
N MET A 444 15.22 22.12 -18.73
CA MET A 444 15.83 22.20 -17.41
C MET A 444 16.85 21.08 -17.22
N SER A 445 17.64 21.17 -16.14
CA SER A 445 18.60 20.12 -15.73
C SER A 445 17.92 18.98 -14.98
N TYR A 446 16.79 18.51 -15.52
CA TYR A 446 16.03 17.38 -15.00
C TYR A 446 15.63 16.46 -16.15
N TRP A 447 15.68 15.15 -15.93
CA TRP A 447 15.34 14.12 -16.93
C TRP A 447 14.48 13.04 -16.30
N SER A 448 13.61 12.39 -17.06
CA SER A 448 12.74 11.34 -16.52
C SER A 448 13.60 10.24 -15.88
N LEU A 449 13.18 9.72 -14.73
CA LEU A 449 13.79 8.51 -14.20
C LEU A 449 13.61 7.39 -15.25
N PRO A 450 14.65 6.57 -15.55
CA PRO A 450 14.49 5.42 -16.43
C PRO A 450 13.33 4.54 -15.98
N GLU A 451 12.59 3.98 -16.95
CA GLU A 451 11.36 3.23 -16.68
C GLU A 451 11.62 2.03 -15.76
N ASP A 452 12.71 1.29 -16.01
CA ASP A 452 13.15 0.16 -15.18
C ASP A 452 13.50 0.58 -13.73
N ALA A 453 13.90 1.84 -13.53
CA ALA A 453 14.21 2.39 -12.21
C ALA A 453 12.96 2.91 -11.50
N MET A 454 11.87 3.22 -12.21
CA MET A 454 10.59 3.54 -11.57
C MET A 454 10.01 2.34 -10.84
N GLU A 455 10.30 1.12 -11.28
CA GLU A 455 9.72 -0.12 -10.75
C GLU A 455 10.65 -0.88 -9.76
N SER A 456 11.86 -0.37 -9.52
CA SER A 456 12.85 -0.99 -8.63
C SER A 456 13.40 0.02 -7.63
N PRO A 457 13.07 -0.09 -6.32
CA PRO A 457 13.61 0.80 -5.31
C PRO A 457 15.15 0.82 -5.28
N ALA A 458 15.80 -0.32 -5.51
CA ALA A 458 17.26 -0.39 -5.55
C ALA A 458 17.85 0.39 -6.73
N LEU A 459 17.30 0.22 -7.95
CA LEU A 459 17.76 0.98 -9.12
C LEU A 459 17.40 2.47 -8.97
N ALA A 460 16.18 2.78 -8.54
CA ALA A 460 15.75 4.14 -8.25
C ALA A 460 16.72 4.85 -7.31
N GLN A 461 17.15 4.17 -6.24
CA GLN A 461 18.10 4.71 -5.29
C GLN A 461 19.48 4.92 -5.90
N GLN A 462 19.97 4.04 -6.76
CA GLN A 462 21.24 4.25 -7.49
C GLN A 462 21.18 5.52 -8.36
N TRP A 463 20.08 5.70 -9.10
CA TRP A 463 19.86 6.92 -9.89
C TRP A 463 19.72 8.15 -9.02
N ALA A 464 19.01 8.04 -7.91
CA ALA A 464 18.81 9.14 -6.98
C ALA A 464 20.10 9.56 -6.27
N LEU A 465 21.00 8.62 -5.91
CA LEU A 465 22.34 8.95 -5.40
C LEU A 465 23.11 9.80 -6.41
N LYS A 466 23.15 9.37 -7.68
CA LYS A 466 23.78 10.15 -8.77
C LYS A 466 23.15 11.54 -8.91
N SER A 467 21.83 11.65 -8.80
CA SER A 467 21.11 12.92 -8.88
C SER A 467 21.34 13.85 -7.67
N VAL A 468 21.49 13.29 -6.48
CA VAL A 468 21.87 14.04 -5.27
C VAL A 468 23.28 14.63 -5.47
N GLU A 469 24.22 13.84 -5.98
CA GLU A 469 25.56 14.34 -6.29
C GLU A 469 25.53 15.41 -7.38
N ALA A 470 24.75 15.22 -8.45
CA ALA A 470 24.56 16.23 -9.49
C ALA A 470 23.97 17.53 -8.94
N ALA A 471 23.04 17.44 -7.97
CA ALA A 471 22.49 18.59 -7.26
C ALA A 471 23.55 19.30 -6.42
N ILE A 472 24.45 18.56 -5.76
CA ILE A 472 25.59 19.11 -5.01
C ILE A 472 26.56 19.84 -5.95
N ARG A 473 26.99 19.20 -7.05
CA ARG A 473 27.89 19.78 -8.06
C ARG A 473 27.30 21.04 -8.72
N SER A 474 26.00 21.02 -9.00
CA SER A 474 25.28 22.18 -9.55
C SER A 474 25.23 23.36 -8.57
N ALA A 475 25.19 23.09 -7.27
CA ALA A 475 25.18 24.13 -6.23
C ALA A 475 26.57 24.74 -6.00
N THR A 476 27.65 23.96 -6.14
CA THR A 476 29.03 24.46 -6.04
C THR A 476 29.43 25.31 -7.25
N LYS A 477 28.97 24.96 -8.47
CA LYS A 477 29.13 25.80 -9.68
C LYS A 477 28.42 27.17 -9.58
N LYS A 478 27.39 27.31 -8.72
CA LYS A 478 26.57 28.54 -8.57
C LYS A 478 27.12 29.60 -7.59
N LYS A 479 28.33 29.46 -7.03
CA LYS A 479 29.00 30.53 -6.26
C LYS A 479 30.11 31.22 -7.08
N PRO A 480 29.84 32.33 -7.76
CA PRO A 480 30.85 33.38 -7.93
C PRO A 480 30.96 34.20 -6.64
N ALA A 481 32.18 34.54 -6.25
CA ALA A 481 32.46 35.43 -5.13
C ALA A 481 31.70 36.76 -5.31
N LYS A 482 30.97 37.20 -4.26
CA LYS A 482 30.45 38.57 -4.17
C LYS A 482 31.65 39.53 -4.21
N LYS A 483 31.91 40.18 -5.34
CA LYS A 483 32.72 41.40 -5.37
C LYS A 483 31.96 42.47 -4.59
N SER A 484 32.50 42.89 -3.44
CA SER A 484 32.05 44.06 -2.71
C SER A 484 32.13 45.29 -3.63
N LYS A 485 31.00 45.92 -3.94
CA LYS A 485 30.99 47.23 -4.57
C LYS A 485 31.49 48.24 -3.55
N ALA A 486 32.71 48.74 -3.76
CA ALA A 486 33.17 49.97 -3.14
C ALA A 486 32.25 51.12 -3.59
N THR A 487 31.75 51.86 -2.61
CA THR A 487 30.97 53.09 -2.74
C THR A 487 31.79 54.18 -3.42
N ALA A 488 31.47 54.48 -4.68
CA ALA A 488 31.84 55.75 -5.30
C ALA A 488 30.83 56.82 -4.87
N GLY A 489 31.27 57.71 -3.99
CA GLY A 489 30.51 58.88 -3.58
C GLY A 489 30.29 59.83 -4.76
N LYS A 490 29.06 60.32 -4.88
CA LYS A 490 28.72 61.51 -5.67
C LYS A 490 29.53 62.71 -5.16
N LYS A 491 30.35 63.30 -6.04
CA LYS A 491 30.62 64.74 -6.06
C LYS A 491 30.18 65.25 -7.42
N SER A 492 29.13 66.06 -7.44
CA SER A 492 28.86 67.04 -8.48
C SER A 492 28.64 68.37 -7.78
N ALA A 493 29.18 69.41 -8.41
CA ALA A 493 29.26 70.81 -8.01
C ALA A 493 27.98 71.41 -7.42
#